data_AF-A0A969PWL1-F1
#
_entry.id   AF-A0A969PWL1-F1
#
_cell.length_a   1.000
_cell.length_b   1.000
_cell.length_c   1.000
_cell.angle_alpha   90.00
_cell.angle_beta   90.00
_cell.angle_gamma   90.00
#
_symmetry.space_group_name_H-M   'P 1'
#
loop_
_entity.id
_entity.type
_entity.pdbx_description
1 polymer ?
#
loop_
_entity_poly.entity_id
_entity_poly.type
_entity_poly.pdbx_seq_one_letter_code
_entity_poly.pdbx_strand_id
1 'polypeptide(L)' 'MKTLIESAGYTQKAFAKDLGLSLSAVTFYIAGEKLPRVDRFMEMASLLGVSPKALARSMGIDVSKVPDDCCDERRS' A
#
# COMPACT_ATOMS: atom_id res chain seq x y z
N MET A 1 -7.62 2.49 -1.22
CA MET A 1 -6.63 1.93 -0.27
C MET A 1 -7.27 1.28 0.96
N LYS A 2 -8.32 1.87 1.56
CA LYS A 2 -8.99 1.37 2.78
C LYS A 2 -9.32 -0.14 2.74
N THR A 3 -9.94 -0.59 1.65
CA THR A 3 -10.36 -1.99 1.47
C THR A 3 -9.18 -2.97 1.47
N LEU A 4 -8.01 -2.58 0.95
CA LEU A 4 -6.82 -3.43 0.96
C LEU A 4 -6.28 -3.63 2.39
N ILE A 5 -6.32 -2.57 3.20
CA ILE A 5 -5.90 -2.63 4.61
C ILE A 5 -6.82 -3.57 5.39
N GLU A 6 -8.14 -3.45 5.18
CA GLU A 6 -9.13 -4.30 5.84
C GLU A 6 -9.04 -5.76 5.36
N SER A 7 -8.83 -6.00 4.05
CA SER A 7 -8.63 -7.34 3.50
C SER A 7 -7.35 -8.02 3.98
N ALA A 8 -6.31 -7.24 4.29
CA ALA A 8 -5.09 -7.75 4.93
C ALA A 8 -5.26 -8.02 6.44
N GLY A 9 -6.46 -7.81 7.00
CA GLY A 9 -6.74 -8.02 8.42
C GLY A 9 -6.27 -6.89 9.33
N TYR A 10 -5.83 -5.76 8.77
CA TYR A 10 -5.39 -4.61 9.53
C TYR A 10 -6.53 -3.61 9.74
N THR A 11 -6.53 -2.98 10.91
CA THR A 11 -7.25 -1.70 11.08
C THR A 11 -6.35 -0.55 10.65
N GLN A 12 -6.91 0.59 10.24
CA GLN A 12 -6.11 1.78 9.88
C GLN A 12 -5.14 2.19 10.99
N LYS A 13 -5.55 2.05 12.25
CA LYS A 13 -4.73 2.35 13.43
C LYS A 13 -3.60 1.35 13.63
N ALA A 14 -3.87 0.05 13.48
CA ALA A 14 -2.84 -0.98 13.56
C ALA A 14 -1.82 -0.82 12.44
N PHE A 15 -2.29 -0.61 11.20
CA PHE A 15 -1.44 -0.36 10.05
C PHE A 15 -0.54 0.87 10.22
N ALA A 16 -1.09 1.97 10.72
CA ALA A 16 -0.31 3.16 11.05
C ALA A 16 0.77 2.86 12.11
N LYS A 17 0.42 2.09 13.14
CA LYS A 17 1.34 1.71 14.21
C LYS A 17 2.49 0.85 13.70
N ASP A 18 2.21 -0.16 12.89
CA ASP A 18 3.23 -1.04 12.28
C ASP A 18 4.18 -0.27 11.37
N LEU A 19 3.67 0.72 10.62
CA LEU A 19 4.49 1.61 9.78
C LEU A 19 5.24 2.70 10.57
N GLY A 20 4.97 2.86 11.86
CA GLY A 20 5.50 3.97 12.67
C GLY A 20 4.99 5.34 12.22
N LEU A 21 3.79 5.40 11.63
CA LEU A 21 3.15 6.61 11.14
C LEU A 21 2.00 7.06 12.03
N SER A 22 1.64 8.34 11.93
CA SER A 22 0.41 8.82 12.54
C SER A 22 -0.82 8.33 11.78
N LEU A 23 -1.92 8.12 12.51
CA LEU A 23 -3.21 7.75 11.89
C LEU A 23 -3.60 8.75 10.79
N SER A 24 -3.41 10.05 11.05
CA SER A 24 -3.69 11.12 10.10
C SER A 24 -2.90 10.96 8.80
N ALA A 25 -1.61 10.62 8.87
CA ALA A 25 -0.80 10.38 7.67
C ALA A 25 -1.38 9.24 6.81
N VAL A 26 -1.79 8.15 7.45
CA VAL A 26 -2.44 7.02 6.76
C VAL A 26 -3.79 7.44 6.18
N THR A 27 -4.58 8.25 6.89
CA THR A 27 -5.85 8.79 6.36
C THR A 27 -5.62 9.63 5.11
N PHE A 28 -4.62 10.51 5.09
CA PHE A 28 -4.27 11.29 3.90
C PHE A 28 -3.87 10.41 2.71
N TYR A 29 -3.16 9.32 2.96
CA TYR A 29 -2.81 8.35 1.92
C TYR A 29 -4.03 7.60 1.40
N ILE A 30 -4.94 7.21 2.29
CA ILE A 30 -6.19 6.54 1.93
C ILE A 30 -7.09 7.46 1.10
N ALA A 31 -7.14 8.74 1.46
CA ALA A 31 -7.90 9.76 0.75
C ALA A 31 -7.26 10.18 -0.58
N GLY A 32 -6.00 9.83 -0.82
CA GLY A 32 -5.24 10.26 -2.00
C GLY A 32 -4.79 11.73 -1.94
N GLU A 33 -4.98 12.41 -0.81
CA GLU A 33 -4.55 13.81 -0.62
C GLU A 33 -3.03 13.94 -0.52
N LYS A 34 -2.35 12.87 -0.10
CA LYS A 34 -0.89 12.83 0.00
C LYS A 34 -0.37 11.51 -0.53
N LEU A 35 0.80 11.56 -1.16
CA LEU A 35 1.54 10.36 -1.53
C LEU A 35 2.61 10.03 -0.49
N PRO A 36 2.76 8.76 -0.07
CA PRO A 36 3.90 8.34 0.74
C PRO A 36 5.20 8.43 -0.06
N ARG A 37 6.33 8.50 0.65
CA ARG A 37 7.65 8.31 0.00
C ARG A 37 7.76 6.90 -0.56
N VAL A 38 8.60 6.72 -1.57
CA VAL A 38 8.83 5.42 -2.23
C VAL A 38 9.19 4.33 -1.22
N ASP A 39 10.07 4.61 -0.26
CA ASP A 39 10.46 3.64 0.79
C ASP A 39 9.24 3.15 1.58
N ARG A 40 8.39 4.08 2.02
CA ARG A 40 7.18 3.78 2.78
C ARG A 40 6.12 3.09 1.93
N PHE A 41 6.04 3.44 0.66
CA PHE A 41 5.14 2.80 -0.29
C PHE A 41 5.48 1.32 -0.48
N MET A 42 6.78 1.00 -0.59
CA MET A 42 7.26 -0.38 -0.71
C MET A 42 7.05 -1.17 0.59
N GLU A 43 7.27 -0.54 1.76
CA GLU A 43 6.92 -1.15 3.05
C GLU A 43 5.42 -1.42 3.18
N MET A 44 4.56 -0.48 2.79
CA MET A 44 3.11 -0.66 2.78
C MET A 44 2.69 -1.84 1.90
N ALA A 45 3.24 -1.93 0.69
CA ALA A 45 2.95 -3.04 -0.23
C ALA A 45 3.36 -4.38 0.39
N SER A 46 4.54 -4.44 1.02
CA SER A 46 5.05 -5.63 1.70
C SER A 46 4.19 -6.04 2.90
N LEU A 47 3.82 -5.09 3.77
CA LEU A 47 2.97 -5.33 4.94
C LEU A 47 1.56 -5.80 4.57
N LEU A 48 1.00 -5.25 3.49
CA LEU A 48 -0.32 -5.63 2.99
C LEU A 48 -0.28 -6.92 2.16
N GLY A 49 0.90 -7.43 1.81
CA GLY A 49 1.06 -8.59 0.93
C GLY A 49 0.51 -8.36 -0.47
N VAL A 50 0.51 -7.11 -0.96
CA VAL A 50 -0.01 -6.74 -2.27
C VAL A 50 1.11 -6.21 -3.16
N SER A 51 0.94 -6.32 -4.48
CA SER A 51 1.89 -5.72 -5.39
C SER A 51 1.90 -4.19 -5.26
N PRO A 52 3.05 -3.54 -5.44
CA PRO A 52 3.14 -2.07 -5.47
C PRO A 52 2.18 -1.48 -6.51
N LYS A 53 1.95 -2.19 -7.63
CA LYS A 53 0.97 -1.82 -8.66
C LYS A 53 -0.47 -1.81 -8.13
N ALA A 54 -0.87 -2.83 -7.37
CA ALA A 54 -2.20 -2.90 -6.77
C ALA A 54 -2.41 -1.77 -5.74
N LEU A 55 -1.39 -1.48 -4.93
CA LEU A 55 -1.42 -0.36 -3.99
C LEU A 55 -1.54 0.98 -4.71
N ALA A 56 -0.76 1.20 -5.77
CA ALA A 56 -0.77 2.40 -6.60
C ALA A 56 -2.14 2.64 -7.25
N ARG A 57 -2.74 1.60 -7.85
CA ARG A 57 -4.13 1.67 -8.36
C ARG A 57 -5.11 2.11 -7.29
N SER A 58 -4.96 1.58 -6.08
CA SER A 58 -5.83 1.92 -4.94
C SER A 58 -5.65 3.34 -4.41
N MET A 59 -4.56 4.02 -4.80
CA MET A 59 -4.29 5.43 -4.54
C MET A 59 -4.64 6.34 -5.73
N GLY A 60 -5.17 5.78 -6.83
CA GLY A 60 -5.51 6.54 -8.03
C GLY A 60 -4.34 6.86 -8.95
N ILE A 61 -3.19 6.20 -8.78
CA ILE A 61 -2.03 6.35 -9.65
C ILE A 61 -2.25 5.50 -10.91
N ASP A 62 -2.06 6.11 -12.09
CA ASP A 62 -2.08 5.37 -13.35
C ASP A 62 -0.82 4.52 -13.50
N VAL A 63 -1.00 3.21 -13.42
CA VAL A 63 0.06 2.20 -13.57
C VAL A 63 -0.10 1.35 -14.83
N SER A 64 -0.96 1.80 -15.75
CA SER A 64 -1.28 1.13 -17.01
C SER A 64 -0.05 0.90 -17.89
N LYS A 65 0.96 1.77 -17.76
CA LYS A 65 2.22 1.73 -18.52
C LYS A 65 3.38 1.08 -17.78
N VAL A 66 3.21 0.74 -16.51
CA VAL A 66 4.26 0.06 -15.73
C VAL A 66 4.15 -1.42 -16.06
N PRO A 67 5.20 -2.08 -16.59
CA PRO A 67 5.18 -3.54 -16.71
C PRO A 67 5.05 -4.15 -15.32
N ASP A 68 4.21 -5.18 -15.16
CA ASP A 68 4.29 -5.98 -13.93
C ASP A 68 5.64 -6.69 -13.96
N ASP A 69 6.40 -6.61 -12.87
CA ASP A 69 7.54 -7.50 -12.69
C ASP A 69 6.96 -8.91 -12.58
N CYS A 70 7.06 -9.66 -13.67
CA CYS A 70 6.78 -11.09 -13.69
C CYS A 70 7.88 -11.81 -12.93
N CYS A 71 7.91 -11.68 -11.60
CA CYS A 71 8.62 -12.62 -10.74
C CYS A 71 7.61 -13.20 -9.74
N ASP A 72 6.82 -14.16 -10.25
CA ASP A 72 6.22 -15.22 -9.43
C ASP A 72 7.38 -16.08 -8.91
N GLU A 73 8.12 -15.58 -7.93
CA GLU A 73 8.93 -16.44 -7.08
C GLU A 73 7.98 -17.02 -6.04
N ARG A 74 7.09 -17.90 -6.52
CA ARG A 74 6.34 -18.80 -5.65
C ARG A 74 7.37 -19.54 -4.81
N ARG A 75 7.55 -19.08 -3.58
CA ARG A 75 8.24 -19.82 -2.54
C ARG A 75 7.39 -21.06 -2.26
N SER A 76 7.71 -22.17 -2.90
CA SER A 76 7.27 -23.51 -2.54
C SER A 76 8.35 -24.51 -2.90
#